data_AF-A0AA41QTL8-F1
#
_entry.id   AF-A0AA41QTL8-F1
#
_cell.length_a   1.000
_cell.length_b   1.000
_cell.length_c   1.000
_cell.angle_alpha   90.00
_cell.angle_beta   90.00
_cell.angle_gamma   90.00
#
_symmetry.space_group_name_H-M   'P 1'
#
loop_
_entity.id
_entity.type
_entity.pdbx_description
1 polymer ?
#
loop_
_entity_poly.entity_id
_entity_poly.type
_entity_poly.pdbx_seq_one_letter_code
_entity_poly.pdbx_strand_id
1 'polypeptide(L)'
;MSVLNSMPYHHAVSRVSRWCSWYTREVDDQVAGGRRDELASDLYEHAVWADEVGTTPRAAARAILSRALRGAPADLSWRRAQRRRLALAEPVAYRARRLEGVAASLVLLVASAQLAWGVFVLSRIAISTVAGDIRPGSATAITVALFTVISGAGVVLLARPRTRFWGSLGMAISSFGLVHFGLYQLYSLSATVGALTYSMPAWDLASTGVIAGLTLFFAAAAIWWWPARRSVPSGDSVGRVTLGKQES
;
A
#
# COMPACT_ATOMS: atom_id res chain seq x y z
N MET A 1 -22.75 -22.53 -34.71
CA MET A 1 -22.96 -22.14 -33.31
C MET A 1 -22.54 -20.69 -33.20
N SER A 2 -23.46 -19.78 -32.85
CA SER A 2 -23.13 -18.35 -32.75
C SER A 2 -22.13 -18.09 -31.62
N VAL A 3 -21.14 -17.26 -31.89
CA VAL A 3 -20.12 -16.76 -30.97
C VAL A 3 -20.79 -16.00 -29.82
N LEU A 4 -21.84 -15.22 -30.09
CA LEU A 4 -22.60 -14.45 -29.11
C LEU A 4 -23.16 -15.32 -27.98
N ASN A 5 -23.63 -16.52 -28.29
CA ASN A 5 -24.25 -17.44 -27.33
C ASN A 5 -23.26 -18.44 -26.72
N SER A 6 -21.97 -18.24 -26.94
CA SER A 6 -20.94 -19.19 -26.52
C SER A 6 -20.37 -18.87 -25.13
N MET A 7 -20.16 -19.90 -24.32
CA MET A 7 -19.52 -19.77 -23.00
C MET A 7 -18.12 -19.12 -23.06
N PRO A 8 -17.22 -19.45 -24.01
CA PRO A 8 -15.91 -18.80 -24.11
C PRO A 8 -16.01 -17.29 -24.33
N TYR A 9 -16.97 -16.84 -25.14
CA TYR A 9 -17.21 -15.42 -25.40
C TYR A 9 -17.70 -14.69 -24.14
N HIS A 10 -18.74 -15.21 -23.47
CA HIS A 10 -19.26 -14.60 -22.25
C HIS A 10 -18.21 -14.47 -21.14
N HIS A 11 -17.33 -15.47 -20.98
CA HIS A 11 -16.22 -15.36 -20.04
C HIS A 11 -15.21 -14.28 -20.41
N ALA A 12 -14.88 -14.11 -21.69
CA ALA A 12 -13.99 -13.05 -22.17
C ALA A 12 -14.61 -11.66 -21.93
N VAL A 13 -15.87 -11.47 -22.33
CA VAL A 13 -16.64 -10.24 -22.09
C VAL A 13 -16.68 -9.91 -20.60
N SER A 14 -17.06 -10.87 -19.74
CA SER A 14 -17.11 -10.65 -18.28
C SER A 14 -15.78 -10.20 -17.68
N ARG A 15 -14.64 -10.71 -18.18
CA ARG A 15 -13.32 -10.28 -17.71
C ARG A 15 -12.99 -8.86 -18.17
N VAL A 16 -13.26 -8.55 -19.44
CA VAL A 16 -12.99 -7.24 -20.03
C VAL A 16 -13.90 -6.16 -19.42
N SER A 17 -15.19 -6.46 -19.18
CA SER A 17 -16.11 -5.56 -18.48
C SER A 17 -15.69 -5.33 -17.02
N ARG A 18 -15.20 -6.36 -16.32
CA ARG A 18 -14.64 -6.20 -14.96
C ARG A 18 -13.39 -5.33 -14.94
N TRP A 19 -12.49 -5.52 -15.90
CA TRP A 19 -11.34 -4.64 -16.09
C TRP A 19 -11.77 -3.19 -16.33
N CYS A 20 -12.74 -2.96 -17.23
CA CYS A 20 -13.30 -1.65 -17.52
C CYS A 20 -13.93 -0.98 -16.31
N SER A 21 -14.79 -1.69 -15.59
CA SER A 21 -15.38 -1.21 -14.34
C SER A 21 -14.31 -0.82 -13.31
N TRP A 22 -13.24 -1.62 -13.20
CA TRP A 22 -12.15 -1.34 -12.27
C TRP A 22 -11.35 -0.08 -12.65
N TYR A 23 -10.90 0.04 -13.90
CA TYR A 23 -10.08 1.20 -14.29
C TYR A 23 -10.90 2.49 -14.36
N THR A 24 -12.22 2.42 -14.59
CA THR A 24 -13.13 3.59 -14.60
C THR A 24 -13.67 4.00 -13.23
N ARG A 25 -13.45 3.22 -12.14
CA ARG A 25 -14.08 3.42 -10.81
C ARG A 25 -13.88 4.79 -10.13
N GLU A 26 -12.87 5.55 -10.51
CA GLU A 26 -12.55 6.87 -9.91
C GLU A 26 -12.46 7.95 -10.99
N VAL A 27 -13.25 7.79 -12.05
CA VAL A 27 -13.48 8.77 -13.10
C VAL A 27 -14.93 9.26 -12.94
N ASP A 28 -15.22 10.46 -13.45
CA ASP A 28 -16.58 10.99 -13.52
C ASP A 28 -17.56 9.97 -14.10
N ASP A 29 -18.75 9.86 -13.50
CA ASP A 29 -19.70 8.80 -13.80
C ASP A 29 -20.25 8.88 -15.23
N GLN A 30 -20.39 10.09 -15.81
CA GLN A 30 -20.83 10.24 -17.20
C GLN A 30 -19.76 9.75 -18.17
N VAL A 31 -18.50 10.13 -17.93
CA VAL A 31 -17.36 9.71 -18.75
C VAL A 31 -17.11 8.20 -18.61
N ALA A 32 -17.24 7.66 -17.40
CA ALA A 32 -17.14 6.23 -17.13
C ALA A 32 -18.28 5.44 -17.80
N GLY A 33 -19.50 5.96 -17.78
CA GLY A 33 -20.67 5.39 -18.45
C GLY A 33 -20.44 5.29 -19.96
N GLY A 34 -20.13 6.41 -20.61
CA GLY A 34 -19.86 6.44 -22.05
C GLY A 34 -18.76 5.47 -22.48
N ARG A 35 -17.70 5.33 -21.69
CA ARG A 35 -16.62 4.37 -22.00
C ARG A 35 -17.05 2.91 -21.85
N ARG A 36 -17.93 2.60 -20.89
CA ARG A 36 -18.48 1.24 -20.71
C ARG A 36 -19.45 0.88 -21.83
N ASP A 37 -20.24 1.85 -22.28
CA ASP A 37 -21.21 1.67 -23.37
C ASP A 37 -20.50 1.49 -24.72
N GLU A 38 -19.46 2.30 -24.99
CA GLU A 38 -18.59 2.13 -26.17
C GLU A 38 -17.96 0.73 -26.18
N LEU A 39 -17.42 0.27 -25.04
CA LEU A 39 -16.86 -1.07 -24.92
C LEU A 39 -17.90 -2.17 -25.14
N ALA A 40 -19.14 -1.97 -24.67
CA ALA A 40 -20.22 -2.92 -24.90
C ALA A 40 -20.59 -3.01 -26.39
N SER A 41 -20.64 -1.86 -27.09
CA SER A 41 -20.84 -1.80 -28.54
C SER A 41 -19.71 -2.52 -29.29
N ASP A 42 -18.46 -2.19 -28.99
CA ASP A 42 -17.27 -2.82 -29.59
C ASP A 42 -17.29 -4.36 -29.44
N LEU A 43 -17.64 -4.85 -28.25
CA LEU A 43 -17.69 -6.30 -27.98
C LEU A 43 -18.83 -6.99 -28.72
N TYR A 44 -19.96 -6.31 -28.92
CA TYR A 44 -21.09 -6.81 -29.70
C TYR A 44 -20.74 -6.85 -31.20
N GLU A 45 -20.23 -5.75 -31.76
CA GLU A 45 -19.81 -5.66 -33.16
C GLU A 45 -18.74 -6.71 -33.50
N HIS A 46 -17.76 -6.91 -32.61
CA HIS A 46 -16.72 -7.91 -32.81
C HIS A 46 -17.26 -9.35 -32.79
N ALA A 47 -18.35 -9.60 -32.07
CA ALA A 47 -19.00 -10.91 -32.03
C ALA A 47 -19.85 -11.17 -33.28
N VAL A 48 -20.59 -10.15 -33.75
CA VAL A 48 -21.35 -10.20 -35.01
C VAL A 48 -20.41 -10.46 -36.19
N TRP A 49 -19.31 -9.69 -36.28
CA TRP A 49 -18.29 -9.90 -37.32
C TRP A 49 -17.64 -11.29 -37.22
N ALA A 50 -17.37 -11.78 -36.00
CA ALA A 50 -16.82 -13.11 -35.82
C ALA A 50 -17.79 -14.22 -36.28
N ASP A 51 -19.09 -14.02 -36.12
CA ASP A 51 -20.13 -14.90 -36.64
C ASP A 51 -20.20 -14.86 -38.18
N GLU A 52 -20.15 -13.66 -38.78
CA GLU A 52 -20.19 -13.48 -40.24
C GLU A 52 -19.00 -14.16 -40.95
N VAL A 53 -17.81 -14.08 -40.36
CA VAL A 53 -16.58 -14.66 -40.92
C VAL A 53 -16.39 -16.13 -40.51
N GLY A 54 -17.32 -16.71 -39.73
CA GLY A 54 -17.27 -18.11 -39.30
C GLY A 54 -16.12 -18.40 -38.32
N THR A 55 -15.69 -17.41 -37.54
CA THR A 55 -14.61 -17.55 -36.57
C THR A 55 -15.05 -18.45 -35.41
N THR A 56 -14.17 -19.35 -34.96
CA THR A 56 -14.51 -20.18 -33.80
C THR A 56 -14.66 -19.35 -32.53
N PRO A 57 -15.61 -19.68 -31.63
CA PRO A 57 -15.83 -18.91 -30.40
C PRO A 57 -14.60 -18.77 -29.50
N ARG A 58 -13.73 -19.80 -29.47
CA ARG A 58 -12.47 -19.76 -28.72
C ARG A 58 -11.44 -18.83 -29.35
N ALA A 59 -11.44 -18.68 -30.67
CA ALA A 59 -10.56 -17.73 -31.36
C ALA A 59 -11.03 -16.29 -31.13
N ALA A 60 -12.34 -16.03 -31.23
CA ALA A 60 -12.93 -14.73 -30.91
C ALA A 60 -12.64 -14.30 -29.46
N ALA A 61 -12.84 -15.20 -28.49
CA ALA A 61 -12.53 -14.93 -27.08
C ALA A 61 -11.03 -14.60 -26.84
N ARG A 62 -10.12 -15.33 -27.51
CA ARG A 62 -8.67 -15.05 -27.45
C ARG A 62 -8.32 -13.70 -28.08
N ALA A 63 -8.92 -13.36 -29.20
CA ALA A 63 -8.71 -12.08 -29.87
C ALA A 63 -9.10 -10.91 -28.95
N ILE A 64 -10.30 -10.97 -28.35
CA ILE A 64 -10.81 -9.98 -27.38
C ILE A 64 -9.83 -9.81 -26.19
N LEU A 65 -9.45 -10.91 -25.54
CA LEU A 65 -8.53 -10.85 -24.40
C LEU A 65 -7.16 -10.30 -24.80
N SER A 66 -6.63 -10.68 -25.97
CA SER A 66 -5.33 -10.18 -26.45
C SER A 66 -5.35 -8.68 -26.73
N ARG A 67 -6.48 -8.14 -27.22
CA ARG A 67 -6.68 -6.71 -27.47
C ARG A 67 -6.77 -5.95 -26.16
N ALA A 68 -7.54 -6.45 -25.19
CA ALA A 68 -7.64 -5.86 -23.86
C ALA A 68 -6.29 -5.80 -23.13
N LEU A 69 -5.50 -6.88 -23.19
CA LEU A 69 -4.16 -6.92 -22.58
C LEU A 69 -3.20 -5.92 -23.21
N ARG A 70 -3.19 -5.80 -24.54
CA ARG A 70 -2.35 -4.80 -25.24
C ARG A 70 -2.85 -3.36 -25.03
N GLY A 71 -4.15 -3.17 -24.80
CA GLY A 71 -4.76 -1.87 -24.50
C GLY A 71 -4.61 -1.42 -23.04
N ALA A 72 -4.34 -2.34 -22.11
CA ALA A 72 -4.28 -2.04 -20.68
C ALA A 72 -3.34 -0.88 -20.29
N PRO A 73 -2.14 -0.72 -20.88
CA PRO A 73 -1.28 0.45 -20.60
C PRO A 73 -1.93 1.78 -21.01
N ALA A 74 -2.65 1.81 -22.13
CA ALA A 74 -3.37 3.00 -22.60
C ALA A 74 -4.59 3.31 -21.71
N ASP A 75 -5.32 2.29 -21.26
CA ASP A 75 -6.42 2.45 -20.29
C ASP A 75 -5.91 3.06 -18.97
N LEU A 76 -4.75 2.61 -18.48
CA LEU A 76 -4.13 3.12 -17.26
C LEU A 76 -3.61 4.55 -17.43
N SER A 77 -3.01 4.89 -18.57
CA SER A 77 -2.54 6.25 -18.85
C SER A 77 -3.72 7.23 -18.98
N TRP A 78 -4.81 6.81 -19.63
CA TRP A 78 -6.06 7.56 -19.71
C TRP A 78 -6.67 7.78 -18.33
N ARG A 79 -6.79 6.73 -17.51
CA ARG A 79 -7.27 6.84 -16.13
C ARG A 79 -6.46 7.84 -15.33
N ARG A 80 -5.14 7.81 -15.46
CA ARG A 80 -4.24 8.75 -14.79
C ARG A 80 -4.46 10.18 -15.26
N ALA A 81 -4.68 10.39 -16.55
CA ALA A 81 -5.00 11.70 -17.11
C ALA A 81 -6.35 12.24 -16.60
N GLN A 82 -7.40 11.41 -16.56
CA GLN A 82 -8.71 11.79 -16.03
C GLN A 82 -8.66 12.14 -14.55
N ARG A 83 -8.00 11.32 -13.74
CA ARG A 83 -7.78 11.62 -12.33
C ARG A 83 -7.01 12.92 -12.12
N ARG A 84 -6.02 13.19 -12.97
CA ARG A 84 -5.27 14.46 -12.92
C ARG A 84 -6.17 15.65 -13.26
N ARG A 85 -7.08 15.53 -14.23
CA ARG A 85 -8.04 16.58 -14.56
C ARG A 85 -8.99 16.88 -13.40
N LEU A 86 -9.60 15.84 -12.82
CA LEU A 86 -10.46 15.98 -11.63
C LEU A 86 -9.69 16.58 -10.45
N ALA A 87 -8.45 16.13 -10.24
CA ALA A 87 -7.58 16.66 -9.19
C ALA A 87 -7.20 18.14 -9.38
N LEU A 88 -7.06 18.60 -10.62
CA LEU A 88 -6.75 20.00 -10.92
C LEU A 88 -7.97 20.92 -10.69
N ALA A 89 -9.19 20.37 -10.68
CA ALA A 89 -10.39 21.12 -10.28
C ALA A 89 -10.38 21.47 -8.78
N GLU A 90 -9.69 20.68 -7.94
CA GLU A 90 -9.51 20.93 -6.50
C GLU A 90 -8.01 20.87 -6.10
N PRO A 91 -7.23 21.92 -6.40
CA PRO A 91 -5.77 21.88 -6.26
C PRO A 91 -5.29 21.67 -4.82
N VAL A 92 -6.03 22.19 -3.83
CA VAL A 92 -5.70 22.06 -2.40
C VAL A 92 -5.91 20.62 -1.93
N ALA A 93 -7.06 20.02 -2.23
CA ALA A 93 -7.37 18.64 -1.86
C ALA A 93 -6.44 17.65 -2.56
N TYR A 94 -6.08 17.91 -3.83
CA TYR A 94 -5.11 17.10 -4.55
C TYR A 94 -3.71 17.17 -3.92
N ARG A 95 -3.22 18.37 -3.59
CA ARG A 95 -1.92 18.53 -2.93
C ARG A 95 -1.89 17.79 -1.60
N ALA A 96 -2.94 17.88 -0.79
CA ALA A 96 -3.06 17.14 0.47
C ALA A 96 -3.04 15.62 0.25
N ARG A 97 -3.85 15.07 -0.66
CA ARG A 97 -3.86 13.63 -0.99
C ARG A 97 -2.51 13.14 -1.54
N ARG A 98 -1.83 13.96 -2.34
CA ARG A 98 -0.50 13.64 -2.88
C ARG A 98 0.55 13.60 -1.78
N LEU A 99 0.57 14.60 -0.90
CA LEU A 99 1.48 14.63 0.25
C LEU A 99 1.23 13.43 1.16
N GLU A 100 -0.03 13.09 1.43
CA GLU A 100 -0.43 11.91 2.20
C GLU A 100 0.06 10.60 1.56
N GLY A 101 -0.10 10.45 0.24
CA GLY A 101 0.40 9.29 -0.50
C GLY A 101 1.92 9.17 -0.50
N VAL A 102 2.62 10.30 -0.66
CA VAL A 102 4.09 10.35 -0.61
C VAL A 102 4.59 10.02 0.80
N ALA A 103 4.02 10.63 1.84
CA ALA A 103 4.36 10.36 3.24
C ALA A 103 4.14 8.89 3.58
N ALA A 104 2.98 8.32 3.23
CA ALA A 104 2.69 6.91 3.46
C ALA A 104 3.68 5.98 2.74
N SER A 105 4.05 6.31 1.50
CA SER A 105 4.99 5.51 0.72
C SER A 105 6.42 5.58 1.30
N LEU A 106 6.86 6.76 1.71
CA LEU A 106 8.18 6.95 2.35
C LEU A 106 8.25 6.21 3.68
N VAL A 107 7.23 6.34 4.54
CA VAL A 107 7.19 5.63 5.83
C VAL A 107 7.17 4.12 5.63
N LEU A 108 6.38 3.62 4.67
CA LEU A 108 6.34 2.19 4.36
C LEU A 108 7.69 1.68 3.83
N LEU A 109 8.38 2.47 3.01
CA LEU A 109 9.71 2.13 2.47
C LEU A 109 10.74 2.02 3.60
N VAL A 110 10.82 3.03 4.48
CA VAL A 110 11.71 3.02 5.64
C VAL A 110 11.36 1.86 6.59
N ALA A 111 10.06 1.61 6.82
CA ALA A 111 9.60 0.50 7.65
C ALA A 111 9.98 -0.87 7.07
N SER A 112 9.85 -1.04 5.76
CA SER A 112 10.23 -2.26 5.05
C SER A 112 11.75 -2.48 5.12
N ALA A 113 12.55 -1.41 5.01
CA ALA A 113 14.00 -1.50 5.17
C ALA A 113 14.41 -1.90 6.60
N GLN A 114 13.76 -1.34 7.63
CA GLN A 114 13.98 -1.73 9.03
C GLN A 114 13.60 -3.18 9.29
N LEU A 115 12.48 -3.66 8.71
CA LEU A 115 12.09 -5.07 8.80
C LEU A 115 13.12 -5.98 8.11
N ALA A 116 13.56 -5.61 6.91
CA ALA A 116 14.58 -6.36 6.17
C ALA A 116 15.90 -6.46 6.96
N TRP A 117 16.29 -5.38 7.65
CA TRP A 117 17.42 -5.40 8.58
C TRP A 117 17.23 -6.41 9.71
N GLY A 118 16.08 -6.42 10.39
CA GLY A 118 15.78 -7.39 11.45
C GLY A 118 15.85 -8.84 10.96
N VAL A 119 15.27 -9.12 9.78
CA VAL A 119 15.32 -10.44 9.13
C VAL A 119 16.76 -10.83 8.79
N PHE A 120 17.58 -9.89 8.30
CA PHE A 120 18.99 -10.12 8.02
C PHE A 120 19.78 -10.47 9.28
N VAL A 121 19.57 -9.76 10.39
CA VAL A 121 20.24 -10.10 11.67
C VAL A 121 19.83 -11.50 12.12
N LEU A 122 18.55 -11.85 12.06
CA LEU A 122 18.07 -13.19 12.43
C LEU A 122 18.64 -14.29 11.53
N SER A 123 18.78 -14.04 10.23
CA SER A 123 19.39 -15.02 9.33
C SER A 123 20.86 -15.25 9.65
N ARG A 124 21.61 -14.19 10.01
CA ARG A 124 22.99 -14.32 10.50
C ARG A 124 23.07 -15.11 11.80
N ILE A 125 22.19 -14.85 12.76
CA ILE A 125 22.12 -15.63 14.01
C ILE A 125 21.79 -17.10 13.72
N ALA A 126 20.85 -17.38 12.81
CA ALA A 126 20.49 -18.73 12.42
C ALA A 126 21.67 -19.48 11.77
N ILE A 127 22.41 -18.82 10.86
CA ILE A 127 23.60 -19.42 10.23
C ILE A 127 24.68 -19.74 11.28
N SER A 128 24.97 -18.80 12.19
CA SER A 128 25.98 -18.99 13.23
C SER A 128 25.58 -20.03 14.29
N THR A 129 24.28 -20.17 14.59
CA THR A 129 23.80 -21.23 15.50
C THR A 129 23.87 -22.61 14.85
N VAL A 130 23.58 -22.73 13.54
CA VAL A 130 23.76 -23.98 12.79
C VAL A 130 25.23 -24.36 12.67
N ALA A 131 26.13 -23.38 12.54
CA ALA A 131 27.57 -23.60 12.53
C ALA A 131 28.14 -24.03 13.89
N GLY A 132 27.36 -23.94 14.97
CA GLY A 132 27.79 -24.31 16.33
C GLY A 132 28.54 -23.20 17.09
N ASP A 133 28.68 -22.01 16.50
CA ASP A 133 29.44 -20.89 17.09
C ASP A 133 28.70 -20.21 18.26
N ILE A 134 27.37 -20.34 18.31
CA ILE A 134 26.52 -19.69 19.32
C ILE A 134 25.51 -20.68 19.90
N ARG A 135 25.26 -20.57 21.20
CA ARG A 135 24.15 -21.28 21.85
C ARG A 135 22.79 -20.79 21.31
N PRO A 136 21.89 -21.71 20.90
CA PRO A 136 20.55 -21.34 20.49
C PRO A 136 19.77 -20.73 21.66
N GLY A 137 18.92 -19.74 21.37
CA GLY A 137 18.03 -19.13 22.37
C GLY A 137 18.69 -18.12 23.30
N SER A 138 19.78 -17.47 22.90
CA SER A 138 20.32 -16.34 23.68
C SER A 138 19.28 -15.22 23.86
N ALA A 139 19.29 -14.57 25.03
CA ALA A 139 18.34 -13.50 25.36
C ALA A 139 18.34 -12.36 24.32
N THR A 140 19.51 -12.08 23.74
CA THR A 140 19.67 -11.10 22.65
C THR A 140 19.02 -11.58 21.34
N ALA A 141 19.13 -12.86 20.98
CA ALA A 141 18.46 -13.41 19.80
C ALA A 141 16.93 -13.40 19.94
N ILE A 142 16.41 -13.74 21.14
CA ILE A 142 14.97 -13.67 21.43
C ILE A 142 14.47 -12.24 21.34
N THR A 143 15.22 -11.28 21.90
CA THR A 143 14.88 -9.86 21.85
C THR A 143 14.83 -9.34 20.40
N VAL A 144 15.82 -9.67 19.56
CA VAL A 144 15.82 -9.30 18.13
C VAL A 144 14.65 -9.94 17.39
N ALA A 145 14.32 -11.20 17.69
CA ALA A 145 13.17 -11.88 17.09
C ALA A 145 11.86 -11.17 17.45
N LEU A 146 11.66 -10.82 18.72
CA LEU A 146 10.47 -10.11 19.19
C LEU A 146 10.30 -8.76 18.48
N PHE A 147 11.37 -7.95 18.40
CA PHE A 147 11.29 -6.66 17.72
C PHE A 147 11.12 -6.78 16.20
N THR A 148 11.61 -7.87 15.59
CA THR A 148 11.37 -8.16 14.16
C THR A 148 9.90 -8.51 13.93
N VAL A 149 9.28 -9.28 14.83
CA VAL A 149 7.83 -9.57 14.79
C VAL A 149 7.01 -8.29 14.96
N ILE A 150 7.38 -7.41 15.91
CA ILE A 150 6.73 -6.10 16.10
C ILE A 150 6.84 -5.26 14.83
N SER A 151 8.03 -5.23 14.20
CA SER A 151 8.23 -4.50 12.94
C SER A 151 7.40 -5.09 11.79
N GLY A 152 7.29 -6.42 11.69
CA GLY A 152 6.45 -7.10 10.72
C GLY A 152 4.97 -6.74 10.88
N ALA A 153 4.46 -6.78 12.12
CA ALA A 153 3.12 -6.31 12.44
C ALA A 153 2.95 -4.83 12.10
N GLY A 154 3.96 -3.99 12.38
CA GLY A 154 3.98 -2.57 12.05
C GLY A 154 3.81 -2.29 10.55
N VAL A 155 4.56 -3.00 9.70
CA VAL A 155 4.47 -2.90 8.22
C VAL A 155 3.07 -3.30 7.73
N VAL A 156 2.52 -4.40 8.25
CA VAL A 156 1.16 -4.87 7.90
C VAL A 156 0.11 -3.83 8.29
N LEU A 157 0.25 -3.21 9.46
CA LEU A 157 -0.65 -2.15 9.92
C LEU A 157 -0.50 -0.85 9.13
N LEU A 158 0.70 -0.51 8.65
CA LEU A 158 0.96 0.67 7.79
C LEU A 158 0.31 0.56 6.40
N ALA A 159 0.15 -0.68 5.90
CA ALA A 159 -0.50 -0.92 4.61
C ALA A 159 -1.99 -0.52 4.60
N ARG A 160 -2.64 -0.41 5.77
CA ARG A 160 -4.05 -0.05 5.89
C ARG A 160 -4.20 1.36 6.48
N PRO A 161 -4.92 2.29 5.81
CA PRO A 161 -4.99 3.69 6.23
C PRO A 161 -5.54 3.89 7.65
N ARG A 162 -6.43 3.00 8.09
CA ARG A 162 -7.08 3.08 9.41
C ARG A 162 -6.17 2.68 10.58
N THR A 163 -5.09 1.95 10.31
CA THR A 163 -4.18 1.42 11.35
C THR A 163 -2.77 2.00 11.27
N ARG A 164 -2.53 2.99 10.40
CA ARG A 164 -1.21 3.62 10.22
C ARG A 164 -0.63 4.19 11.51
N PHE A 165 -1.49 4.74 12.39
CA PHE A 165 -1.09 5.19 13.72
C PHE A 165 -0.41 4.09 14.53
N TRP A 166 -1.09 2.95 14.69
CA TRP A 166 -0.55 1.81 15.44
C TRP A 166 0.67 1.19 14.77
N GLY A 167 0.67 1.14 13.44
CA GLY A 167 1.81 0.67 12.66
C GLY A 167 3.06 1.52 12.90
N SER A 168 2.95 2.84 12.77
CA SER A 168 4.06 3.77 13.01
C SER A 168 4.53 3.77 14.47
N LEU A 169 3.63 3.68 15.44
CA LEU A 169 4.02 3.53 16.85
C LEU A 169 4.81 2.24 17.11
N GLY A 170 4.35 1.11 16.56
CA GLY A 170 5.08 -0.16 16.63
C GLY A 170 6.46 -0.09 15.97
N MET A 171 6.57 0.60 14.84
CA MET A 171 7.84 0.82 14.16
C MET A 171 8.81 1.64 15.02
N ALA A 172 8.35 2.72 15.66
CA ALA A 172 9.15 3.55 16.56
C ALA A 172 9.74 2.73 17.72
N ILE A 173 8.92 1.87 18.35
CA ILE A 173 9.37 0.98 19.43
C ILE A 173 10.41 -0.01 18.91
N SER A 174 10.18 -0.59 17.73
CA SER A 174 11.10 -1.58 17.14
C SER A 174 12.42 -0.96 16.67
N SER A 175 12.49 0.34 16.39
CA SER A 175 13.71 1.01 15.95
C SER A 175 14.83 0.93 16.99
N PHE A 176 14.51 1.16 18.26
CA PHE A 176 15.46 0.97 19.36
C PHE A 176 15.98 -0.47 19.40
N GLY A 177 15.06 -1.44 19.41
CA GLY A 177 15.40 -2.85 19.56
C GLY A 177 16.24 -3.42 18.42
N LEU A 178 15.83 -3.17 17.17
CA LEU A 178 16.49 -3.76 15.99
C LEU A 178 17.85 -3.14 15.69
N VAL A 179 18.02 -1.84 15.94
CA VAL A 179 19.31 -1.18 15.69
C VAL A 179 20.28 -1.49 16.84
N HIS A 180 19.87 -1.30 18.10
CA HIS A 180 20.76 -1.51 19.24
C HIS A 180 21.15 -2.99 19.40
N PHE A 181 20.18 -3.89 19.55
CA PHE A 181 20.48 -5.32 19.75
C PHE A 181 20.98 -5.98 18.46
N GLY A 182 20.54 -5.50 17.29
CA GLY A 182 21.02 -6.03 16.01
C GLY A 182 22.49 -5.71 15.75
N LEU A 183 22.91 -4.46 16.00
CA LEU A 183 24.33 -4.09 15.90
C LEU A 183 25.19 -4.79 16.96
N TYR A 184 24.68 -4.93 18.19
CA TYR A 184 25.37 -5.67 19.25
C TYR A 184 25.63 -7.13 18.87
N GLN A 185 24.65 -7.80 18.26
CA GLN A 185 24.82 -9.18 17.77
C GLN A 185 25.74 -9.25 16.54
N LEU A 186 25.64 -8.30 15.62
CA LEU A 186 26.53 -8.28 14.46
C LEU A 186 27.98 -7.99 14.83
N TYR A 187 28.22 -7.20 15.87
CA TYR A 187 29.55 -6.94 16.40
C TYR A 187 30.28 -8.24 16.81
N SER A 188 29.57 -9.20 17.42
CA SER A 188 30.15 -10.49 17.79
C SER A 188 30.22 -11.50 16.64
N LEU A 189 29.41 -11.33 15.58
CA LEU A 189 29.23 -12.33 14.50
C LEU A 189 29.79 -11.92 13.13
N SER A 190 30.24 -10.68 12.98
CA SER A 190 30.73 -10.15 11.72
C SER A 190 32.06 -9.44 11.94
N ALA A 191 33.12 -10.01 11.37
CA ALA A 191 34.45 -9.40 11.36
C ALA A 191 34.44 -8.00 10.72
N THR A 192 33.57 -7.78 9.73
CA THR A 192 33.43 -6.47 9.06
C THR A 192 32.79 -5.43 9.97
N VAL A 193 31.73 -5.79 10.70
CA VAL A 193 31.06 -4.86 11.63
C VAL A 193 31.96 -4.61 12.84
N GLY A 194 32.62 -5.65 13.37
CA GLY A 194 33.63 -5.50 14.40
C GLY A 194 34.75 -4.54 14.00
N ALA A 195 35.38 -4.77 12.84
CA ALA A 195 36.45 -3.89 12.33
C ALA A 195 35.96 -2.44 12.15
N LEU A 196 34.74 -2.26 11.63
CA LEU A 196 34.18 -0.93 11.43
C LEU A 196 33.91 -0.21 12.76
N THR A 197 33.31 -0.89 13.74
CA THR A 197 33.11 -0.37 15.10
C THR A 197 34.42 0.03 15.76
N TYR A 198 35.49 -0.77 15.61
CA TYR A 198 36.80 -0.44 16.18
C TYR A 198 37.50 0.71 15.46
N SER A 199 37.31 0.83 14.14
CA SER A 199 37.95 1.86 13.31
C SER A 199 37.28 3.23 13.38
N MET A 200 36.05 3.30 13.90
CA MET A 200 35.23 4.52 13.89
C MET A 200 34.98 5.03 15.33
N PRO A 201 35.76 6.04 15.79
CA PRO A 201 35.66 6.56 17.16
C PRO A 201 34.28 7.09 17.55
N ALA A 202 33.48 7.52 16.57
CA ALA A 202 32.13 8.05 16.75
C ALA A 202 31.01 7.02 16.51
N TRP A 203 31.32 5.72 16.52
CA TRP A 203 30.34 4.65 16.24
C TRP A 203 29.13 4.68 17.17
N ASP A 204 29.35 4.88 18.47
CA ASP A 204 28.27 4.93 19.45
C ASP A 204 27.32 6.12 19.20
N LEU A 205 27.89 7.29 18.89
CA LEU A 205 27.13 8.48 18.51
C LEU A 205 26.37 8.27 17.20
N ALA A 206 26.99 7.64 16.19
CA ALA A 206 26.36 7.35 14.91
C ALA A 206 25.18 6.38 15.07
N SER A 207 25.36 5.27 15.80
CA SER A 207 24.30 4.28 16.03
C SER A 207 23.14 4.86 16.86
N THR A 208 23.45 5.66 17.89
CA THR A 208 22.45 6.37 18.69
C THR A 208 21.71 7.42 17.85
N GLY A 209 22.41 8.12 16.96
CA GLY A 209 21.83 9.07 16.02
C GLY A 209 20.84 8.39 15.05
N VAL A 210 21.16 7.20 14.54
CA VAL A 210 20.25 6.40 13.70
C VAL A 210 19.02 5.98 14.49
N ILE A 211 19.18 5.49 15.72
CA ILE A 211 18.06 5.10 16.60
C ILE A 211 17.14 6.31 16.85
N ALA A 212 17.71 7.43 17.27
CA ALA A 212 16.95 8.65 17.55
C ALA A 212 16.24 9.16 16.29
N GLY A 213 16.94 9.20 15.15
CA GLY A 213 16.37 9.62 13.87
C GLY A 213 15.19 8.76 13.42
N LEU A 214 15.33 7.43 13.46
CA LEU A 214 14.23 6.52 13.09
C LEU A 214 13.05 6.61 14.07
N THR A 215 13.34 6.68 15.38
CA THR A 215 12.31 6.81 16.41
C THR A 215 11.52 8.10 16.23
N LEU A 216 12.20 9.23 16.03
CA LEU A 216 11.58 10.53 15.76
C LEU A 216 10.80 10.52 14.45
N PHE A 217 11.34 9.90 13.39
CA PHE A 217 10.66 9.78 12.11
C PHE A 217 9.34 9.01 12.23
N PHE A 218 9.34 7.85 12.87
CA PHE A 218 8.13 7.05 13.08
C PHE A 218 7.17 7.68 14.09
N ALA A 219 7.68 8.37 15.13
CA ALA A 219 6.85 9.14 16.05
C ALA A 219 6.16 10.31 15.34
N ALA A 220 6.87 11.06 14.49
CA ALA A 220 6.28 12.12 13.68
C ALA A 220 5.21 11.56 12.73
N ALA A 221 5.44 10.39 12.13
CA ALA A 221 4.45 9.70 11.33
C ALA A 221 3.22 9.26 12.15
N ALA A 222 3.42 8.81 13.38
CA ALA A 222 2.32 8.48 14.29
C ALA A 222 1.50 9.73 14.66
N ILE A 223 2.15 10.86 14.93
CA ILE A 223 1.46 12.14 15.19
C ILE A 223 0.71 12.60 13.94
N TRP A 224 1.30 12.45 12.75
CA TRP A 224 0.66 12.80 11.47
C TRP A 224 -0.63 12.01 11.24
N TRP A 225 -0.64 10.72 11.54
CA TRP A 225 -1.83 9.86 11.45
C TRP A 225 -2.60 9.73 12.76
N TRP A 226 -2.41 10.67 13.68
CA TRP A 226 -3.09 10.65 14.96
C TRP A 226 -4.61 10.61 14.72
N PRO A 227 -5.34 9.65 15.32
CA PRO A 227 -6.78 9.61 15.21
C PRO A 227 -7.39 10.79 15.96
N ALA A 228 -7.56 11.92 15.27
CA ALA A 228 -8.38 13.02 15.77
C ALA A 228 -9.79 12.44 15.99
N ARG A 229 -10.23 12.42 17.24
CA ARG A 229 -11.58 12.02 17.61
C ARG A 229 -12.52 12.83 16.73
N ARG A 230 -13.28 12.17 15.87
CA ARG A 230 -14.40 12.81 15.17
C ARG A 230 -15.32 13.34 16.26
N SER A 231 -15.31 14.65 16.48
CA SER A 231 -16.40 15.34 17.14
C SER A 231 -17.62 15.07 16.27
N VAL A 232 -18.43 14.09 16.68
CA VAL A 232 -19.79 13.95 16.18
C VAL A 232 -20.46 15.28 16.54
N PRO A 233 -20.93 16.08 15.56
CA PRO A 233 -21.82 17.17 15.89
C PRO A 233 -23.04 16.51 16.54
N SER A 234 -23.22 16.70 17.84
CA SER A 234 -24.47 16.44 18.51
C SER A 234 -25.50 17.35 17.87
N GLY A 235 -26.22 16.81 16.89
CA GLY A 235 -27.33 17.46 16.22
C GLY A 235 -28.50 17.55 17.19
N ASP A 236 -28.45 18.51 18.10
CA ASP A 236 -29.55 18.88 18.99
C ASP A 236 -29.37 20.35 19.44
N SER A 237 -29.54 21.30 18.53
CA SER A 237 -29.71 22.72 18.91
C SER A 237 -30.39 23.63 17.88
N VAL A 238 -31.10 23.09 16.87
CA VAL A 238 -31.81 23.92 15.86
C VAL A 238 -33.34 23.85 15.99
N GLY A 239 -33.89 23.08 16.93
CA GLY A 239 -35.32 22.75 16.95
C GLY A 239 -36.21 23.40 18.02
N ARG A 240 -35.82 24.50 18.70
CA ARG A 240 -36.65 25.01 19.81
C ARG A 240 -36.55 26.51 20.09
N VAL A 241 -36.86 27.37 19.13
CA VAL A 241 -37.17 28.81 19.41
C VAL A 241 -38.40 29.35 18.65
N THR A 242 -38.94 28.66 17.63
CA THR A 242 -40.07 29.19 16.83
C THR A 242 -41.44 28.64 17.21
N LEU A 243 -41.75 28.49 18.49
CA LEU A 243 -43.11 28.24 18.98
C LEU A 243 -43.35 29.06 20.25
N GLY A 244 -43.76 30.31 20.07
CA GLY A 244 -44.07 31.19 21.20
C GLY A 244 -44.25 32.66 20.83
N LYS A 245 -44.94 32.97 19.74
CA LYS A 245 -45.53 34.31 19.54
C LYS A 245 -46.62 34.34 18.47
N GLN A 246 -47.73 33.67 18.74
CA GLN A 246 -49.04 34.09 18.28
C GLN A 246 -50.03 33.74 19.38
N GLU A 247 -50.42 34.75 20.16
CA GLU A 247 -51.70 34.86 20.88
C GLU A 247 -51.66 36.13 21.75
N SER A 248 -52.17 37.23 21.17
CA SER A 248 -53.05 38.24 21.78
C SER A 248 -53.27 39.39 20.80
#